data_AF-A0A318Q065-F1
#
_entry.id   AF-A0A318Q065-F1
#
_cell.length_a   1.000
_cell.length_b   1.000
_cell.length_c   1.000
_cell.angle_alpha   90.00
_cell.angle_beta   90.00
_cell.angle_gamma   90.00
#
_symmetry.space_group_name_H-M   'P 1'
#
loop_
_entity.id
_entity.type
_entity.pdbx_description
1 polymer ?
#
loop_
_entity_poly.entity_id
_entity_poly.type
_entity_poly.pdbx_seq_one_letter_code
_entity_poly.pdbx_strand_id
1 'polypeptide(L)'
;MRNAGNVTEACRLSGINRGAAYKLRDNDPAFAAEWDEAMQIAMDSLELEAWRRGRDGYDEYVTCKDGLVYDQDGNPVLQRRYSDSLLTTLLKAHRPEKYRDRSTVDMNVNTDIAALIDEGRKRARGG
;
A
#
# COMPACT_ATOMS: atom_id res chain seq x y z
N MET A 1 6.31 -11.87 -20.98
CA MET A 1 5.45 -10.84 -20.33
C MET A 1 6.25 -10.18 -19.20
N ARG A 2 7.12 -9.20 -19.49
CA ARG A 2 8.11 -8.72 -18.50
C ARG A 2 7.94 -7.29 -17.97
N ASN A 3 6.96 -6.52 -18.46
CA ASN A 3 6.94 -5.07 -18.21
C ASN A 3 5.69 -4.50 -17.54
N ALA A 4 4.77 -5.33 -17.06
CA ALA A 4 3.66 -4.85 -16.24
C ALA A 4 3.20 -5.96 -15.31
N GLY A 5 3.55 -5.89 -14.02
CA GLY A 5 2.92 -6.70 -12.96
C GLY A 5 1.42 -6.45 -12.79
N ASN A 6 0.82 -5.65 -13.68
CA ASN A 6 -0.61 -5.51 -13.81
C ASN A 6 -1.17 -6.70 -14.61
N VAL A 7 -1.57 -7.74 -13.88
CA VAL A 7 -2.21 -8.95 -14.40
C VAL A 7 -3.38 -8.64 -15.33
N THR A 8 -4.17 -7.61 -15.03
CA THR A 8 -5.31 -7.21 -15.85
C THR A 8 -4.87 -6.72 -17.23
N GLU A 9 -3.82 -5.91 -17.28
CA GLU A 9 -3.27 -5.40 -18.53
C GLU A 9 -2.56 -6.50 -19.32
N ALA A 10 -1.81 -7.39 -18.65
CA ALA A 10 -1.20 -8.55 -19.29
C ALA A 10 -2.24 -9.51 -19.89
N CYS A 11 -3.36 -9.74 -19.19
CA CYS A 11 -4.49 -10.54 -19.70
C CYS A 11 -5.16 -9.87 -20.91
N ARG A 12 -5.35 -8.54 -20.85
CA ARG A 12 -5.90 -7.77 -21.98
C ARG A 12 -5.02 -7.88 -23.23
N LEU A 13 -3.70 -7.75 -23.06
CA LEU A 13 -2.73 -7.81 -24.16
C LEU A 13 -2.53 -9.22 -24.73
N SER A 14 -2.64 -10.26 -23.89
CA SER A 14 -2.51 -11.65 -24.31
C SER A 14 -3.82 -12.25 -24.86
N GLY A 15 -4.94 -11.53 -24.74
CA GLY A 15 -6.27 -12.04 -25.12
C GLY A 15 -6.78 -13.16 -24.22
N ILE A 16 -6.14 -13.40 -23.07
CA ILE A 16 -6.53 -14.44 -22.12
C ILE A 16 -7.44 -13.83 -21.06
N ASN A 17 -8.53 -14.52 -20.73
CA ASN A 17 -9.38 -14.12 -19.63
C ASN A 17 -8.61 -14.22 -18.30
N ARG A 18 -8.74 -13.22 -17.42
CA ARG A 18 -8.08 -13.20 -16.10
C ARG A 18 -8.32 -14.49 -15.29
N GLY A 19 -9.54 -15.04 -15.29
CA GLY A 19 -9.85 -16.29 -14.61
C GLY A 19 -9.15 -17.51 -15.22
N ALA A 20 -8.93 -17.51 -16.54
CA ALA A 20 -8.13 -18.54 -17.20
C ALA A 20 -6.64 -18.45 -16.83
N ALA A 21 -6.11 -17.23 -16.69
CA ALA A 21 -4.73 -17.03 -16.24
C ALA A 21 -4.49 -17.53 -14.81
N TYR A 22 -5.41 -17.27 -13.87
CA TYR A 22 -5.31 -17.85 -12.52
C TYR A 22 -5.45 -19.38 -12.53
N LYS A 23 -6.38 -19.94 -13.32
CA LYS A 23 -6.48 -21.41 -13.47
C LYS A 23 -5.18 -22.00 -14.02
N LEU A 24 -4.52 -21.34 -14.96
CA LEU A 24 -3.24 -21.81 -15.48
C LEU A 24 -2.16 -21.79 -14.39
N ARG A 25 -2.09 -20.71 -13.60
CA ARG A 25 -1.22 -20.63 -12.43
C ARG A 25 -1.46 -21.74 -11.42
N ASP A 26 -2.72 -22.10 -11.15
CA ASP A 26 -3.03 -23.12 -10.15
C ASP A 26 -2.70 -24.55 -10.65
N ASN A 27 -2.71 -24.79 -11.97
CA ASN A 27 -2.56 -26.12 -12.55
C ASN A 27 -1.20 -26.37 -13.22
N ASP A 28 -0.41 -25.34 -13.49
CA ASP A 28 0.92 -25.43 -14.12
C ASP A 28 1.99 -24.78 -13.21
N PRO A 29 2.78 -25.59 -12.49
CA PRO A 29 3.84 -25.11 -11.62
C PRO A 29 4.92 -24.30 -12.34
N ALA A 30 5.22 -24.60 -13.61
CA ALA A 30 6.21 -23.85 -14.38
C ALA A 30 5.69 -22.45 -14.70
N PHE A 31 4.44 -22.36 -15.15
CA PHE A 31 3.78 -21.07 -15.36
C PHE A 31 3.66 -20.26 -14.06
N ALA A 32 3.37 -20.91 -12.94
CA ALA A 32 3.29 -20.26 -11.64
C ALA A 32 4.64 -19.63 -11.22
N ALA A 33 5.75 -20.34 -11.44
CA ALA A 33 7.08 -19.82 -11.16
C ALA A 33 7.42 -18.59 -12.02
N GLU A 34 7.18 -18.65 -13.33
CA GLU A 34 7.39 -17.50 -14.23
C GLU A 34 6.50 -16.31 -13.87
N TRP A 35 5.27 -16.58 -13.44
CA TRP A 35 4.33 -15.56 -12.98
C TRP A 35 4.84 -14.85 -11.73
N ASP A 36 5.26 -15.62 -10.73
CA ASP A 36 5.76 -15.06 -9.48
C ASP A 36 7.05 -14.26 -9.71
N GLU A 37 7.96 -14.74 -10.58
CA GLU A 37 9.15 -13.99 -11.01
C GLU A 37 8.77 -12.66 -11.68
N ALA A 38 7.83 -12.68 -12.63
CA ALA A 38 7.36 -11.46 -13.29
C ALA A 38 6.73 -10.46 -12.31
N MET A 39 6.05 -10.95 -11.27
CA MET A 39 5.51 -10.11 -10.21
C MET A 39 6.62 -9.47 -9.38
N GLN A 40 7.65 -10.21 -9.00
CA GLN A 40 8.81 -9.66 -8.28
C GLN A 40 9.51 -8.57 -9.08
N ILE A 41 9.78 -8.80 -10.36
CA ILE A 41 10.38 -7.79 -11.25
C ILE A 41 9.54 -6.51 -11.30
N ALA A 42 8.21 -6.66 -11.35
CA ALA A 42 7.31 -5.51 -11.33
C ALA A 42 7.33 -4.76 -9.99
N MET A 43 7.42 -5.48 -8.86
CA MET A 43 7.53 -4.87 -7.54
C MET A 43 8.86 -4.13 -7.39
N ASP A 44 9.98 -4.74 -7.80
CA ASP A 44 11.30 -4.09 -7.80
C ASP A 44 11.29 -2.78 -8.61
N SER A 45 10.61 -2.79 -9.76
CA SER A 45 10.46 -1.58 -10.57
C SER A 45 9.63 -0.49 -9.89
N LEU A 46 8.58 -0.87 -9.14
CA LEU A 46 7.78 0.09 -8.37
C LEU A 46 8.57 0.64 -7.17
N GLU A 47 9.32 -0.21 -6.48
CA GLU A 47 10.21 0.22 -5.40
C GLU A 47 11.25 1.21 -5.91
N LEU A 48 11.88 0.92 -7.05
CA LEU A 48 12.85 1.84 -7.67
C LEU A 48 12.22 3.21 -7.99
N GLU A 49 11.01 3.24 -8.57
CA GLU A 49 10.32 4.50 -8.87
C GLU A 49 9.89 5.23 -7.57
N ALA A 50 9.50 4.48 -6.54
CA ALA A 50 9.20 5.05 -5.23
C ALA A 50 10.45 5.70 -4.61
N TRP A 51 11.61 5.06 -4.71
CA TRP A 51 12.89 5.61 -4.29
C TRP A 51 13.21 6.88 -5.08
N ARG A 52 13.10 6.85 -6.41
CA ARG A 52 13.36 8.03 -7.27
C ARG A 52 12.45 9.20 -6.89
N ARG A 53 11.13 9.00 -6.80
CA ARG A 53 10.18 10.07 -6.44
C ARG A 53 10.29 10.54 -5.00
N GLY A 54 10.61 9.65 -4.09
CA GLY A 54 10.76 9.97 -2.67
C GLY A 54 12.04 10.74 -2.39
N ARG A 55 13.19 10.20 -2.85
CA ARG A 55 14.53 10.72 -2.53
C ARG A 55 14.98 11.82 -3.48
N ASP A 56 14.87 11.58 -4.78
CA ASP A 56 15.44 12.47 -5.81
C ASP A 56 14.39 13.47 -6.33
N GLY A 57 13.11 13.12 -6.16
CA GLY A 57 11.96 13.90 -6.55
C GLY A 57 11.58 13.75 -8.02
N TYR A 58 10.59 14.52 -8.45
CA TYR A 58 10.12 14.58 -9.84
C TYR A 58 9.71 16.01 -10.19
N ASP A 59 9.81 16.36 -11.47
CA ASP A 59 9.40 17.68 -11.94
C ASP A 59 7.89 17.70 -12.17
N GLU A 60 7.25 18.76 -11.69
CA GLU A 60 5.81 19.00 -11.78
C GLU A 60 5.59 20.43 -12.26
N TYR A 61 4.62 20.64 -13.16
CA TYR A 61 4.26 21.99 -13.58
C TYR A 61 3.67 22.79 -12.43
N VAL A 62 4.14 24.01 -12.26
CA VAL A 62 3.55 24.96 -11.32
C VAL A 62 2.23 25.44 -11.88
N THR A 63 1.16 25.26 -11.11
CA THR A 63 -0.19 25.71 -11.46
C THR A 63 -0.71 26.67 -10.42
N CYS A 64 -1.53 27.63 -10.85
CA CYS A 64 -2.31 28.52 -10.00
C CYS A 64 -3.80 28.37 -10.34
N LYS A 65 -4.66 29.18 -9.70
CA LYS A 65 -6.10 29.16 -9.96
C LYS A 65 -6.46 29.37 -11.43
N ASP A 66 -5.64 30.13 -12.15
CA ASP A 66 -5.89 30.55 -13.54
C ASP A 66 -5.17 29.67 -14.58
N GLY A 67 -4.44 28.62 -14.16
CA GLY A 67 -3.80 27.66 -15.05
C GLY A 67 -2.30 27.47 -14.79
N LEU A 68 -1.52 27.19 -15.84
CA LEU A 68 -0.07 27.03 -15.77
C LEU A 68 0.60 28.37 -15.48
N VAL A 69 1.65 28.34 -14.65
CA VAL A 69 2.53 29.48 -14.42
C VAL A 69 3.64 29.45 -15.46
N TYR A 70 3.93 30.60 -16.07
CA TYR A 70 4.99 30.77 -17.07
C TYR A 70 6.08 31.71 -16.54
N ASP A 71 7.31 31.50 -16.96
CA ASP A 71 8.45 32.38 -16.66
C ASP A 71 8.47 33.64 -17.54
N GLN A 72 9.53 34.44 -17.42
CA GLN A 72 9.68 35.69 -18.17
C GLN A 72 9.85 35.47 -19.67
N ASP A 73 10.29 34.28 -20.08
CA ASP A 73 10.50 33.89 -21.48
C ASP A 73 9.26 33.19 -22.07
N GLY A 74 8.20 33.01 -21.28
CA GLY A 74 6.95 32.36 -21.70
C GLY A 74 6.99 30.84 -21.66
N ASN A 75 7.94 30.23 -20.95
CA ASN A 75 7.99 28.76 -20.77
C ASN A 75 7.26 28.35 -19.48
N PRO A 76 6.57 27.19 -19.46
CA PRO A 76 5.94 26.69 -18.25
C PRO A 76 6.96 26.46 -17.14
N VAL A 77 6.67 26.96 -15.94
CA VAL A 77 7.54 26.77 -14.77
C VAL A 77 7.38 25.36 -14.24
N LEU A 78 8.51 24.69 -14.00
CA LEU A 78 8.58 23.41 -13.31
C LEU A 78 9.08 23.61 -11.88
N GLN A 79 8.54 22.82 -10.96
CA GLN A 79 9.05 22.69 -9.59
C GLN A 79 9.44 21.24 -9.32
N ARG A 80 10.53 21.06 -8.56
CA ARG A 80 10.91 19.74 -8.06
C ARG A 80 10.05 19.38 -6.85
N ARG A 81 9.34 18.27 -6.94
CA ARG A 81 8.46 17.73 -5.88
C ARG A 81 9.00 16.41 -5.37
N TYR A 82 8.71 16.12 -4.11
CA TYR A 82 9.12 14.89 -3.44
C TYR A 82 7.86 14.20 -2.89
N SER A 83 7.89 12.87 -2.83
CA SER A 83 6.79 12.10 -2.26
C SER A 83 7.15 11.56 -0.87
N ASP A 84 6.82 12.34 0.16
CA ASP A 84 7.03 11.95 1.56
C ASP A 84 6.25 10.70 1.94
N SER A 85 5.09 10.49 1.31
CA SER A 85 4.29 9.28 1.48
C SER A 85 5.03 8.03 0.99
N LEU A 86 5.72 8.11 -0.16
CA LEU A 86 6.52 6.99 -0.68
C LEU A 86 7.77 6.78 0.16
N LEU A 87 8.44 7.85 0.62
CA LEU A 87 9.54 7.72 1.59
C LEU A 87 9.10 7.00 2.86
N THR A 88 7.96 7.40 3.43
CA THR A 88 7.39 6.77 4.63
C THR A 88 7.06 5.30 4.37
N THR A 89 6.54 5.00 3.18
CA THR A 89 6.20 3.63 2.77
C THR A 89 7.45 2.74 2.69
N LEU A 90 8.51 3.24 2.04
CA LEU A 90 9.80 2.54 1.94
C LEU A 90 10.45 2.35 3.32
N LEU A 91 10.40 3.35 4.20
CA LEU A 91 10.92 3.23 5.57
C LEU A 91 10.16 2.17 6.37
N LYS A 92 8.84 2.11 6.23
CA LYS A 92 8.00 1.08 6.86
C LYS A 92 8.28 -0.31 6.31
N ALA A 93 8.51 -0.43 5.00
CA ALA A 93 8.80 -1.71 4.35
C ALA A 93 10.17 -2.27 4.75
N HIS A 94 11.22 -1.44 4.74
CA HIS A 94 12.60 -1.91 4.98
C HIS A 94 13.06 -1.84 6.44
N ARG A 95 12.39 -1.05 7.30
CA ARG A 95 12.68 -0.93 8.75
C ARG A 95 11.39 -0.91 9.59
N PRO A 96 10.54 -1.95 9.47
CA PRO A 96 9.24 -1.98 10.15
C PRO A 96 9.36 -1.90 11.66
N GLU A 97 10.42 -2.44 12.27
CA GLU A 97 10.67 -2.38 13.72
C GLU A 97 10.73 -0.95 14.26
N LYS A 98 11.13 0.01 13.41
CA LYS A 98 11.28 1.42 13.79
C LYS A 98 10.12 2.29 13.32
N TYR A 99 9.55 2.01 12.15
CA TYR A 99 8.61 2.93 11.49
C TYR A 99 7.18 2.39 11.30
N ARG A 100 6.93 1.12 11.64
CA ARG A 100 5.57 0.55 11.62
C ARG A 100 4.62 1.39 12.47
N ASP A 101 3.39 1.53 11.99
CA ASP A 101 2.30 2.12 12.78
C ASP A 101 1.99 1.24 13.99
N ARG A 102 2.00 1.85 15.18
CA ARG A 102 1.56 1.22 16.42
C ARG A 102 0.10 1.58 16.67
N SER A 103 -0.78 0.61 16.56
CA SER A 103 -2.17 0.74 16.97
C SER A 103 -2.29 0.31 18.44
N THR A 104 -2.66 1.23 19.32
CA THR A 104 -3.11 0.89 20.68
C THR A 104 -4.59 0.53 20.61
N VAL A 105 -4.95 -0.67 21.06
CA VAL A 105 -6.35 -1.10 21.20
C VAL A 105 -6.72 -0.92 22.66
N ASP A 106 -7.43 0.16 22.98
CA ASP A 106 -8.03 0.34 24.30
C ASP A 106 -9.28 -0.53 24.39
N MET A 107 -9.15 -1.73 24.97
CA MET A 107 -10.30 -2.56 25.32
C MET A 107 -10.94 -2.00 26.59
N ASN A 108 -11.95 -1.15 26.42
CA ASN A 108 -12.78 -0.70 27.52
C ASN A 108 -13.75 -1.83 27.89
N VAL A 109 -13.33 -2.72 28.78
CA VAL A 109 -14.20 -3.78 29.31
C VAL A 109 -15.13 -3.12 30.33
N ASN A 110 -16.27 -2.64 29.85
CA ASN A 110 -17.37 -2.20 30.70
C ASN A 110 -18.13 -3.45 31.20
N THR A 111 -17.42 -4.34 31.92
CA THR A 111 -18.11 -5.35 32.71
C THR A 111 -18.61 -4.65 33.96
N ASP A 112 -19.91 -4.74 34.17
CA ASP A 112 -20.60 -4.24 35.36
C ASP A 112 -20.16 -5.10 36.57
N ILE A 113 -18.91 -4.92 36.99
CA ILE A 113 -18.27 -5.63 38.11
C ILE A 113 -19.08 -5.40 39.38
N ALA A 114 -19.74 -4.24 39.48
CA ALA A 114 -20.67 -3.92 40.56
C ALA A 114 -21.86 -4.90 40.63
N ALA A 115 -22.46 -5.26 39.50
CA ALA A 115 -23.57 -6.21 39.45
C ALA A 115 -23.12 -7.64 39.80
N LEU A 116 -21.95 -8.06 39.30
CA LEU A 116 -21.34 -9.37 39.60
C LEU A 116 -20.97 -9.52 41.09
N ILE A 117 -20.47 -8.46 41.73
CA ILE A 117 -20.14 -8.45 43.15
C ILE A 117 -21.41 -8.49 44.03
N ASP A 118 -22.48 -7.79 43.62
CA ASP A 118 -23.74 -7.76 44.37
C ASP A 118 -24.47 -9.11 44.33
N GLU A 119 -24.49 -9.80 43.18
CA GLU A 119 -25.00 -11.16 43.08
C GLU A 119 -24.21 -12.16 43.94
N GLY A 120 -22.88 -12.02 43.99
CA GLY A 120 -22.02 -12.84 44.86
C GLY A 120 -22.35 -12.66 46.35
N ARG A 121 -22.62 -11.44 46.80
CA ARG A 121 -22.99 -11.15 48.19
C ARG A 121 -24.37 -11.67 48.58
N LYS A 122 -25.33 -11.65 47.65
CA LYS A 122 -26.69 -12.19 47.88
C LYS A 122 -26.67 -13.71 48.05
N ARG A 123 -25.81 -14.42 47.31
CA ARG A 123 -25.65 -15.88 47.43
C ARG A 123 -25.02 -16.32 48.77
N ALA A 124 -24.11 -15.52 49.33
CA ALA A 124 -23.44 -15.84 50.59
C ALA A 124 -24.29 -15.56 51.86
N ARG A 125 -25.41 -14.86 51.73
CA ARG A 125 -26.33 -14.52 52.85
C ARG A 125 -27.60 -15.38 52.91
N GLY A 126 -27.79 -16.28 51.95
CA GLY A 126 -28.97 -17.16 51.85
C GLY A 126 -28.72 -18.62 52.20
N GLY A 127 -27.65 -18.93 52.95
CA GLY A 127 -27.32 -20.26 53.46
C GLY A 127 -27.36 -20.31 54.97
#